data_AF-T1B1D0-F1
#
_entry.id   AF-T1B1D0-F1
#
_cell.length_a   1.000
_cell.length_b   1.000
_cell.length_c   1.000
_cell.angle_alpha   90.00
_cell.angle_beta   90.00
_cell.angle_gamma   90.00
#
_symmetry.space_group_name_H-M   'P 1'
#
loop_
_entity.id
_entity.type
_entity.pdbx_description
1 polymer ?
#
loop_
_entity_poly.entity_id
_entity_poly.type
_entity_poly.pdbx_seq_one_letter_code
_entity_poly.pdbx_strand_id
1 'polypeptide(L)'
;MDPLEARGAKAEGDRLLVRLVAPDEVGPWNELMAGHHYLGLRVLVGESLKYVAEQGGRWLALLGWGAAAFKCRPRDRWIGWTPSQQWRRLRYVANNLRFLILPGERRPN
;
A
#
# COMPACT_ATOMS: atom_id res chain seq x y z
N MET A 1 25.83 -8.28 -33.46
CA MET A 1 24.96 -7.10 -33.34
C MET A 1 23.55 -7.63 -33.12
N ASP A 2 23.20 -7.82 -31.84
CA ASP A 2 21.92 -8.39 -31.42
C ASP A 2 20.89 -7.26 -31.27
N PRO A 3 19.70 -7.31 -31.90
CA PRO A 3 18.65 -6.30 -31.77
C PRO A 3 17.96 -6.23 -30.40
N LEU A 4 18.36 -7.04 -29.41
CA LEU A 4 17.68 -7.13 -28.11
C LEU A 4 18.08 -6.07 -27.05
N GLU A 5 19.05 -5.21 -27.31
CA GLU A 5 19.50 -4.16 -26.37
C GLU A 5 18.70 -2.83 -26.45
N ALA A 6 17.56 -2.81 -27.13
CA ALA A 6 16.68 -1.64 -27.18
C ALA A 6 15.49 -1.74 -26.20
N ARG A 7 15.67 -2.33 -25.02
CA ARG A 7 14.75 -2.07 -23.89
C ARG A 7 15.28 -0.86 -23.15
N GLY A 8 14.87 0.32 -23.62
CA GLY A 8 15.29 1.62 -23.10
C GLY A 8 15.34 1.62 -21.59
N ALA A 9 16.53 1.90 -21.04
CA ALA A 9 16.69 2.22 -19.64
C ALA A 9 15.80 3.42 -19.33
N LYS A 10 14.65 3.14 -18.71
CA LYS A 10 13.76 4.18 -18.20
C LYS A 10 14.60 5.04 -17.27
N ALA A 11 14.72 6.34 -17.57
CA ALA A 11 15.48 7.26 -16.73
C ALA A 11 15.07 7.08 -15.26
N GLU A 12 16.01 7.22 -14.32
CA GLU A 12 15.77 6.93 -12.90
C GLU A 12 14.56 7.68 -12.30
N GLY A 13 14.22 8.85 -12.86
CA GLY A 13 13.01 9.62 -12.54
C GLY A 13 11.69 9.02 -13.02
N ASP A 14 11.70 7.90 -13.73
CA ASP A 14 10.51 7.24 -14.30
C ASP A 14 10.20 5.89 -13.61
N ARG A 15 11.02 5.49 -12.63
CA ARG A 15 10.81 4.28 -11.82
C ARG A 15 9.81 4.55 -10.70
N LEU A 16 8.81 3.67 -10.59
CA LEU A 16 7.89 3.66 -9.46
C LEU A 16 8.61 3.10 -8.23
N LEU A 17 8.63 3.87 -7.15
CA LEU A 17 9.17 3.48 -5.85
C LEU A 17 8.03 3.37 -4.85
N VAL A 18 8.04 2.31 -4.04
CA VAL A 18 7.11 2.16 -2.91
C VAL A 18 7.95 2.10 -1.65
N ARG A 19 7.78 3.10 -0.78
CA ARG A 19 8.61 3.27 0.41
C ARG A 19 7.78 3.64 1.63
N LEU A 20 8.38 3.46 2.80
CA LEU A 20 7.82 4.01 4.03
C LEU A 20 7.78 5.54 3.94
N VAL A 21 6.72 6.09 4.52
CA VAL A 21 6.53 7.52 4.72
C VAL A 21 7.52 7.98 5.79
N ALA A 22 8.28 9.04 5.50
CA ALA A 22 9.20 9.66 6.45
C ALA A 22 8.42 10.36 7.58
N PRO A 23 9.03 10.60 8.76
CA PRO A 23 8.32 11.18 9.91
C PRO A 23 7.61 12.52 9.61
N ASP A 24 8.22 13.38 8.82
CA ASP A 24 7.70 14.69 8.40
C ASP A 24 6.60 14.60 7.33
N GLU A 25 6.53 13.49 6.60
CA GLU A 25 5.52 13.22 5.58
C GLU A 25 4.21 12.67 6.16
N VAL A 26 4.19 12.27 7.44
CA VAL A 26 3.03 11.65 8.09
C VAL A 26 1.80 12.55 8.09
N GLY A 27 1.98 13.87 8.30
CA GLY A 27 0.91 14.86 8.28
C GLY A 27 0.25 14.96 6.90
N PRO A 28 1.00 15.33 5.84
CA PRO A 28 0.50 15.36 4.48
C PRO A 28 -0.15 14.05 4.03
N TRP A 29 0.43 12.90 4.41
CA TRP A 29 -0.15 11.60 4.11
C TRP A 29 -1.55 11.43 4.72
N ASN A 30 -1.73 11.84 5.99
CA ASN A 30 -3.02 11.74 6.66
C ASN A 30 -4.06 12.66 6.02
N GLU A 31 -3.67 13.89 5.70
CA GLU A 31 -4.56 14.89 5.08
C GLU A 31 -5.06 14.42 3.72
N LEU A 32 -4.14 13.99 2.85
CA LEU A 32 -4.49 13.46 1.53
C LEU A 32 -5.36 12.21 1.63
N MET A 33 -5.03 11.28 2.54
CA MET A 33 -5.82 10.08 2.75
C MET A 33 -7.22 10.41 3.28
N ALA A 34 -7.35 11.35 4.21
CA ALA A 34 -8.63 11.77 4.76
C ALA A 34 -9.51 12.48 3.72
N GLY A 35 -8.91 13.33 2.88
CA GLY A 35 -9.62 14.14 1.89
C GLY A 35 -10.03 13.38 0.62
N HIS A 36 -9.27 12.36 0.21
CA HIS A 36 -9.48 11.71 -1.08
C HIS A 36 -9.92 10.24 -1.01
N HIS A 37 -9.68 9.53 0.10
CA HIS A 37 -10.17 8.17 0.24
C HIS A 37 -11.68 8.18 0.54
N TYR A 38 -12.47 7.36 -0.15
CA TYR A 38 -13.94 7.36 -0.02
C TYR A 38 -14.47 7.04 1.39
N LEU A 39 -13.69 6.33 2.21
CA LEU A 39 -13.98 6.09 3.64
C LEU A 39 -13.33 7.13 4.58
N GLY A 40 -12.61 8.09 4.02
CA GLY A 40 -11.71 8.98 4.74
C GLY A 40 -10.67 8.25 5.60
N LEU A 41 -10.10 9.01 6.52
CA LEU A 41 -9.16 8.53 7.52
C LEU A 41 -9.35 9.31 8.83
N ARG A 42 -9.60 8.59 9.92
CA ARG A 42 -9.53 9.15 11.28
C ARG A 42 -8.18 8.85 11.92
N VAL A 43 -7.79 7.57 11.95
CA VAL A 43 -6.49 7.09 12.42
C VAL A 43 -6.31 5.63 11.95
N LEU A 44 -5.06 5.17 11.80
CA LEU A 44 -4.75 3.74 11.71
C LEU A 44 -4.48 3.23 13.13
N VAL A 45 -5.28 2.28 13.61
CA VAL A 45 -5.20 1.77 15.00
C VAL A 45 -4.26 0.57 15.07
N GLY A 46 -3.50 0.49 16.17
CA GLY A 46 -2.56 -0.60 16.43
C GLY A 46 -1.25 -0.49 15.65
N GLU A 47 -0.54 -1.60 15.53
CA GLU A 47 0.68 -1.68 14.70
C GLU A 47 0.31 -1.39 13.25
N SER A 48 0.84 -0.29 12.73
CA SER A 48 0.53 0.20 11.38
C SER A 48 1.74 0.81 10.71
N LEU A 49 1.75 0.73 9.38
CA LEU A 49 2.77 1.31 8.52
C LEU A 49 2.11 2.14 7.43
N LYS A 50 2.70 3.29 7.14
CA LYS A 50 2.28 4.18 6.06
C LYS A 50 3.31 4.13 4.96
N TYR A 51 2.83 3.90 3.74
CA TYR A 51 3.64 3.87 2.54
C TYR A 51 3.15 4.89 1.55
N VAL A 52 4.08 5.34 0.72
CA VAL A 52 3.83 6.13 -0.46
C VAL A 52 4.39 5.41 -1.67
N ALA A 53 3.62 5.40 -2.75
CA ALA A 53 4.11 5.09 -4.07
C ALA A 53 4.42 6.42 -4.78
N GLU A 54 5.66 6.60 -5.22
CA GLU A 54 6.12 7.83 -5.85
C GLU A 54 6.95 7.56 -7.10
N GLN A 55 7.08 8.58 -7.94
CA GLN A 55 7.92 8.54 -9.13
C GLN A 55 8.57 9.92 -9.28
N GLY A 56 9.91 9.98 -9.27
CA GLY A 56 10.65 11.25 -9.32
C GLY A 56 10.29 12.21 -8.19
N GLY A 57 10.01 11.69 -6.99
CA GLY A 57 9.58 12.48 -5.82
C GLY A 57 8.12 12.94 -5.83
N ARG A 58 7.38 12.71 -6.93
CA ARG A 58 5.94 12.97 -6.98
C ARG A 58 5.16 11.80 -6.41
N TRP A 59 4.35 12.06 -5.40
CA TRP A 59 3.44 11.06 -4.84
C TRP A 59 2.34 10.71 -5.82
N LEU A 60 2.11 9.41 -6.02
CA LEU A 60 1.11 8.88 -6.94
C LEU A 60 -0.01 8.11 -6.21
N ALA A 61 0.35 7.39 -5.15
CA ALA A 61 -0.60 6.63 -4.34
C ALA A 61 -0.13 6.50 -2.90
N LEU A 62 -1.09 6.32 -1.99
CA LEU A 62 -0.89 6.17 -0.56
C LEU A 62 -1.42 4.80 -0.11
N LEU A 63 -0.67 4.11 0.75
CA LEU A 63 -1.04 2.79 1.26
C LEU A 63 -0.88 2.74 2.77
N GLY A 64 -1.91 2.25 3.46
CA GLY A 64 -1.89 2.01 4.89
C GLY A 64 -1.95 0.51 5.17
N TRP A 65 -0.99 0.00 5.93
CA TRP A 65 -0.94 -1.39 6.38
C TRP A 65 -1.13 -1.45 7.89
N GLY A 66 -1.69 -2.55 8.38
CA GLY A 66 -1.70 -2.85 9.80
C GLY A 66 -1.84 -4.32 10.08
N ALA A 67 -1.97 -4.66 11.37
CA ALA A 67 -2.19 -6.03 11.80
C ALA A 67 -3.38 -6.69 11.08
N ALA A 68 -3.32 -8.01 10.91
CA ALA A 68 -4.37 -8.80 10.29
C ALA A 68 -5.75 -8.55 10.93
N ALA A 69 -6.79 -8.42 10.10
CA ALA A 69 -8.16 -8.44 10.61
C ALA A 69 -8.43 -9.76 11.34
N PHE A 70 -8.86 -9.70 12.60
CA PHE A 70 -9.11 -10.90 13.40
C PHE A 70 -10.10 -11.85 12.74
N LYS A 71 -11.17 -11.32 12.12
CA LYS A 71 -12.21 -12.10 11.45
C LYS A 71 -12.27 -11.73 9.96
N CYS A 72 -11.82 -12.62 9.10
CA CYS A 72 -11.94 -12.46 7.64
C CYS A 72 -12.21 -13.82 7.01
N ARG A 73 -13.48 -14.22 6.99
CA ARG A 73 -13.91 -15.53 6.49
C ARG A 73 -13.43 -15.84 5.06
N PRO A 74 -13.42 -14.88 4.11
CA PRO A 74 -12.86 -15.14 2.78
C PRO A 74 -11.39 -15.54 2.82
N ARG A 75 -10.54 -14.81 3.56
CA ARG A 75 -9.12 -15.15 3.77
C ARG A 75 -9.00 -16.54 4.40
N ASP A 76 -9.68 -16.76 5.52
CA ASP A 76 -9.52 -17.98 6.30
C ASP A 76 -9.95 -19.23 5.50
N ARG A 77 -10.99 -19.10 4.67
CA ARG A 77 -11.45 -20.16 3.76
C ARG A 77 -10.50 -20.40 2.59
N TRP A 78 -9.93 -19.34 2.01
CA TRP A 78 -8.99 -19.46 0.89
C TRP A 78 -7.67 -20.10 1.32
N ILE A 79 -7.12 -19.71 2.48
CA ILE A 79 -5.90 -20.36 3.02
C ILE A 79 -6.22 -21.78 3.55
N GLY A 80 -7.50 -22.06 3.88
CA GLY A 80 -7.93 -23.35 4.41
C GLY A 80 -7.60 -23.53 5.89
N TRP A 81 -7.56 -22.43 6.66
CA TRP A 81 -7.23 -22.50 8.08
C TRP A 81 -8.39 -23.04 8.92
N THR A 82 -8.05 -23.92 9.87
CA THR A 82 -8.89 -24.15 11.04
C THR A 82 -8.83 -22.93 11.98
N PRO A 83 -9.79 -22.77 12.92
CA PRO A 83 -9.74 -21.67 13.89
C PRO A 83 -8.44 -21.62 14.71
N SER A 84 -7.88 -22.78 15.09
CA SER A 84 -6.62 -22.84 15.84
C SER A 84 -5.40 -22.45 15.01
N GLN A 85 -5.38 -22.78 13.71
CA GLN A 85 -4.34 -22.34 12.78
C GLN A 85 -4.42 -20.83 12.55
N GLN A 86 -5.64 -20.29 12.38
CA GLN A 86 -5.87 -18.85 12.23
C GLN A 86 -5.25 -18.07 13.38
N TRP A 87 -5.62 -18.37 14.62
CA TRP A 87 -5.09 -17.66 15.81
C TRP A 87 -3.57 -17.64 15.87
N ARG A 88 -2.91 -18.75 15.53
CA ARG A 88 -1.44 -18.87 15.54
C ARG A 88 -0.77 -18.15 14.37
N ARG A 89 -1.44 -18.03 13.23
CA ARG A 89 -0.85 -17.55 11.97
C ARG A 89 -1.20 -16.12 11.60
N LEU A 90 -2.21 -15.52 12.23
CA LEU A 90 -2.61 -14.12 11.97
C LEU A 90 -1.43 -13.13 12.06
N ARG A 91 -0.48 -13.36 12.96
CA ARG A 91 0.74 -12.54 13.11
C ARG A 91 1.64 -12.48 11.86
N TYR A 92 1.48 -13.40 10.91
CA TYR A 92 2.22 -13.42 9.65
C TYR A 92 1.45 -12.79 8.49
N VAL A 93 0.31 -12.16 8.77
CA VAL A 93 -0.54 -11.54 7.76
C VAL A 93 -0.61 -10.05 8.02
N ALA A 94 -0.35 -9.25 6.99
CA ALA A 94 -0.64 -7.83 6.99
C ALA A 94 -2.04 -7.58 6.40
N ASN A 95 -2.73 -6.59 6.95
CA ASN A 95 -3.99 -6.09 6.41
C ASN A 95 -3.76 -4.78 5.68
N ASN A 96 -4.24 -4.68 4.43
CA ASN A 96 -4.27 -3.41 3.72
C ASN A 96 -5.49 -2.61 4.20
N LEU A 97 -5.25 -1.66 5.12
CA LEU A 97 -6.29 -0.85 5.74
C LEU A 97 -6.77 0.26 4.81
N ARG A 98 -5.86 0.83 4.02
CA ARG A 98 -6.14 1.92 3.10
C ARG A 98 -5.33 1.77 1.82
N PHE A 99 -5.97 2.09 0.70
CA PHE A 99 -5.34 2.16 -0.59
C PHE A 99 -5.97 3.31 -1.37
N LEU A 100 -5.16 4.29 -1.74
CA LEU A 100 -5.61 5.48 -2.43
C LEU A 100 -4.65 5.78 -3.57
N ILE A 101 -5.16 5.74 -4.80
CA ILE A 101 -4.48 6.41 -5.92
C ILE A 101 -4.91 7.87 -5.87
N LEU A 102 -3.95 8.79 -5.86
CA LEU A 102 -4.26 10.22 -5.77
C LEU A 102 -5.04 10.68 -7.01
N PRO A 103 -5.96 11.66 -6.86
CA PRO A 103 -6.70 12.21 -7.98
C PRO A 103 -5.76 12.67 -9.11
N GLY A 104 -6.08 12.30 -10.35
CA GLY A 104 -5.26 12.65 -11.52
C GLY A 104 -4.07 11.70 -11.79
N GLU A 105 -3.75 10.77 -10.88
CA GLU A 105 -2.62 9.84 -11.04
C GLU A 105 -3.02 8.48 -11.60
N ARG A 106 -4.31 8.26 -11.85
CA ARG A 106 -4.81 7.00 -12.41
C ARG A 106 -4.37 6.87 -13.86
N ARG A 107 -3.64 5.79 -14.16
CA ARG A 107 -3.18 5.43 -15.51
C ARG A 107 -4.01 4.25 -16.04
N PRO A 108 -4.28 4.19 -17.36
CA PRO A 108 -4.85 2.99 -17.96
C PRO A 108 -3.86 1.82 -17.84
N ASN A 109 -4.41 0.60 -17.78
CA ASN A 109 -3.64 -0.64 -17.79
C ASN A 109 -3.15 -0.98 -19.19
#